data_AF-A0A1V4CGV2-F1
#
_entry.id   AF-A0A1V4CGV2-F1
#
_cell.length_a   1.000
_cell.length_b   1.000
_cell.length_c   1.000
_cell.angle_alpha   90.00
_cell.angle_beta   90.00
_cell.angle_gamma   90.00
#
_symmetry.space_group_name_H-M   'P 1'
#
loop_
_entity.id
_entity.type
_entity.pdbx_description
1 polymer ?
#
loop_
_entity_poly.entity_id
_entity_poly.type
_entity_poly.pdbx_seq_one_letter_code
_entity_poly.pdbx_strand_id
1 'polypeptide(L)'
;MSVPFPLSTTGASRRRLTSVLLALAGLSLLPAVQAATVEESVTELQQAWELINYKTPAAEKEKKFEALAARAHKVSESFAGRPEPLVWEGIILSSWGGAKGGLGALGLVKQAKVLYEQAIQIDGNTLDGSAYNSLGVLYYKVPGWPIAFGDKDKARDLLQKALAINPKGIDANYFFADYLVETGEPQKAVAHLEKVMQAAPRAGRQIADEGRRAEARELMEKIRSK
;
A
#
# COMPACT_ATOMS: atom_id res chain seq x y z
N MET A 1 29.37 -101.67 -32.31
CA MET A 1 28.74 -101.01 -31.15
C MET A 1 27.74 -100.01 -31.75
N SER A 2 26.53 -100.39 -32.17
CA SER A 2 25.42 -101.01 -31.39
C SER A 2 25.05 -100.03 -30.26
N VAL A 3 23.90 -99.36 -30.13
CA VAL A 3 22.49 -99.45 -30.63
C VAL A 3 21.79 -98.07 -30.28
N PRO A 4 20.45 -97.83 -30.27
CA PRO A 4 19.44 -97.55 -31.32
C PRO A 4 18.71 -96.16 -31.26
N PHE A 5 17.85 -95.93 -32.27
CA PHE A 5 16.64 -95.06 -32.47
C PHE A 5 15.57 -95.08 -31.30
N PRO A 6 14.35 -94.44 -31.36
CA PRO A 6 13.92 -93.02 -31.60
C PRO A 6 12.65 -92.60 -30.76
N LEU A 7 11.85 -91.62 -31.25
CA LEU A 7 10.43 -91.21 -30.99
C LEU A 7 10.24 -89.87 -30.23
N SER A 8 9.66 -88.82 -30.84
CA SER A 8 8.21 -88.46 -30.99
C SER A 8 7.58 -88.05 -29.64
N THR A 9 6.82 -86.95 -29.40
CA THR A 9 5.76 -86.25 -30.14
C THR A 9 5.40 -84.89 -29.47
N THR A 10 4.89 -83.93 -30.27
CA THR A 10 3.80 -82.95 -30.01
C THR A 10 3.83 -81.97 -28.82
N GLY A 11 3.68 -80.67 -29.13
CA GLY A 11 3.28 -79.63 -28.16
C GLY A 11 3.02 -78.25 -28.79
N ALA A 12 1.74 -77.92 -28.95
CA ALA A 12 1.07 -76.70 -29.43
C ALA A 12 1.74 -75.30 -29.28
N SER A 13 1.65 -74.53 -30.39
CA SER A 13 0.91 -73.25 -30.54
C SER A 13 1.16 -72.04 -29.60
N ARG A 14 1.48 -70.91 -30.26
CA ARG A 14 1.03 -69.52 -30.02
C ARG A 14 1.51 -68.79 -28.74
N ARG A 15 2.38 -67.78 -28.92
CA ARG A 15 2.02 -66.34 -28.96
C ARG A 15 3.26 -65.45 -29.02
N ARG A 16 3.16 -64.41 -29.84
CA ARG A 16 4.04 -63.23 -29.89
C ARG A 16 4.11 -62.59 -28.51
N LEU A 17 5.21 -61.88 -28.20
CA LEU A 17 5.20 -60.62 -27.45
C LEU A 17 6.55 -59.92 -27.66
N THR A 18 6.53 -58.93 -28.53
CA THR A 18 7.51 -57.83 -28.62
C THR A 18 7.54 -57.09 -27.29
N SER A 19 8.67 -57.14 -26.58
CA SER A 19 8.91 -56.31 -25.39
C SER A 19 9.25 -54.89 -25.84
N VAL A 20 8.25 -54.01 -25.83
CA VAL A 20 8.42 -52.56 -26.02
C VAL A 20 8.85 -51.95 -24.67
N LEU A 21 9.99 -51.26 -24.66
CA LEU A 21 10.36 -50.33 -23.60
C LEU A 21 9.36 -49.15 -23.57
N LEU A 22 8.69 -48.94 -22.44
CA LEU A 22 8.09 -47.64 -22.10
C LEU A 22 8.62 -47.23 -20.72
N ALA A 23 9.68 -46.43 -20.72
CA ALA A 23 10.01 -45.59 -19.57
C ALA A 23 9.09 -44.35 -19.62
N LEU A 24 8.06 -44.32 -18.78
CA LEU A 24 7.24 -43.12 -18.58
C LEU A 24 8.09 -42.07 -17.85
N ALA A 25 8.47 -41.01 -18.55
CA ALA A 25 8.92 -39.77 -17.95
C ALA A 25 7.70 -39.02 -17.37
N GLY A 26 7.51 -39.09 -16.05
CA GLY A 26 6.54 -38.28 -15.34
C GLY A 26 7.05 -36.84 -15.23
N LEU A 27 6.60 -35.96 -16.13
CA LEU A 27 6.85 -34.52 -16.05
C LEU A 27 5.86 -33.92 -15.05
N SER A 28 6.27 -33.80 -13.79
CA SER A 28 5.48 -33.13 -12.75
C SER A 28 5.34 -31.65 -13.08
N LEU A 29 4.18 -31.23 -13.57
CA LEU A 29 3.78 -29.83 -13.69
C LEU A 29 3.59 -29.27 -12.27
N LEU A 30 4.63 -28.66 -11.71
CA LEU A 30 4.49 -27.84 -10.51
C LEU A 30 3.67 -26.60 -10.86
N PRO A 31 2.65 -26.21 -10.08
CA PRO A 31 1.93 -24.97 -10.32
C PRO A 31 2.92 -23.80 -10.21
N ALA A 32 2.97 -22.95 -11.22
CA ALA A 32 3.76 -21.73 -11.17
C ALA A 32 3.17 -20.83 -10.08
N VAL A 33 3.92 -20.60 -9.00
CA VAL A 33 3.58 -19.58 -8.02
C VAL A 33 3.79 -18.24 -8.71
N GLN A 34 2.69 -17.60 -9.11
CA GLN A 34 2.75 -16.31 -9.76
C GLN A 34 3.08 -15.26 -8.70
N ALA A 35 4.19 -14.53 -8.89
CA ALA A 35 4.58 -13.46 -7.99
C ALA A 35 3.54 -12.34 -8.06
N ALA A 36 3.14 -11.80 -6.90
CA ALA A 36 2.22 -10.68 -6.83
C ALA A 36 2.78 -9.48 -7.58
N THR A 37 1.91 -8.73 -8.24
CA THR A 37 2.27 -7.47 -8.90
C THR A 37 2.44 -6.34 -7.89
N VAL A 38 3.06 -5.23 -8.31
CA VAL A 38 3.17 -4.02 -7.48
C VAL A 38 1.78 -3.49 -7.15
N GLU A 39 0.91 -3.50 -8.15
CA GLU A 39 -0.45 -2.98 -8.07
C GLU A 39 -1.28 -3.77 -7.06
N GLU A 40 -1.26 -5.12 -7.13
CA GLU A 40 -1.91 -5.99 -6.14
C GLU A 40 -1.36 -5.77 -4.73
N SER A 41 -0.03 -5.74 -4.59
CA SER A 41 0.62 -5.55 -3.29
C SER A 41 0.29 -4.19 -2.67
N VAL A 42 0.25 -3.14 -3.48
CA VAL A 42 -0.17 -1.82 -3.06
C VAL A 42 -1.64 -1.83 -2.64
N THR A 43 -2.55 -2.40 -3.45
CA THR A 43 -3.98 -2.50 -3.13
C THR A 43 -4.22 -3.18 -1.79
N GLU A 44 -3.51 -4.26 -1.48
CA GLU A 44 -3.59 -4.94 -0.18
C GLU A 44 -3.18 -4.03 0.98
N LEU A 45 -2.12 -3.22 0.80
CA LEU A 45 -1.71 -2.23 1.80
C LEU A 45 -2.77 -1.14 1.99
N GLN A 46 -3.40 -0.65 0.92
CA GLN A 46 -4.44 0.38 1.00
C GLN A 46 -5.66 -0.13 1.80
N GLN A 47 -6.11 -1.35 1.48
CA GLN A 47 -7.27 -1.99 2.12
C GLN A 47 -6.99 -2.29 3.60
N ALA A 48 -5.80 -2.78 3.93
CA ALA A 48 -5.41 -2.99 5.32
C ALA A 48 -5.33 -1.65 6.08
N TRP A 49 -4.74 -0.63 5.46
CA TRP A 49 -4.62 0.69 6.06
C TRP A 49 -5.99 1.31 6.36
N GLU A 50 -6.94 1.27 5.43
CA GLU A 50 -8.25 1.90 5.65
C GLU A 50 -9.08 1.20 6.73
N LEU A 51 -8.98 -0.13 6.86
CA LEU A 51 -9.60 -0.88 7.95
C LEU A 51 -9.01 -0.50 9.30
N ILE A 52 -7.68 -0.38 9.40
CA ILE A 52 -7.03 0.05 10.64
C ILE A 52 -7.37 1.51 10.94
N ASN A 53 -7.31 2.39 9.95
CA ASN A 53 -7.48 3.82 10.14
C ASN A 53 -8.93 4.18 10.52
N TYR A 54 -9.92 3.57 9.87
CA TYR A 54 -11.32 4.02 9.97
C TYR A 54 -12.25 3.05 10.71
N LYS A 55 -11.91 1.75 10.82
CA LYS A 55 -12.82 0.75 11.41
C LYS A 55 -12.28 0.09 12.67
N THR A 56 -11.01 0.30 13.02
CA THR A 56 -10.39 -0.29 14.22
C THR A 56 -10.48 0.66 15.43
N PRO A 57 -10.81 0.15 16.64
CA PRO A 57 -10.77 0.94 17.87
C PRO A 57 -9.39 1.54 18.15
N ALA A 58 -9.34 2.75 18.70
CA ALA A 58 -8.09 3.49 18.93
C ALA A 58 -7.02 2.69 19.70
N ALA A 59 -7.43 1.94 20.74
CA ALA A 59 -6.53 1.14 21.57
C ALA A 59 -5.85 -0.02 20.81
N GLU A 60 -6.39 -0.45 19.67
CA GLU A 60 -5.81 -1.52 18.85
C GLU A 60 -4.98 -1.01 17.67
N LYS A 61 -5.09 0.29 17.32
CA LYS A 61 -4.50 0.84 16.10
C LYS A 61 -2.98 0.75 16.10
N GLU A 62 -2.31 1.06 17.20
CA GLU A 62 -0.84 1.05 17.26
C GLU A 62 -0.29 -0.32 16.87
N LYS A 63 -0.74 -1.39 17.53
CA LYS A 63 -0.28 -2.76 17.26
C LYS A 63 -0.57 -3.21 15.83
N LYS A 64 -1.73 -2.85 15.28
CA LYS A 64 -2.07 -3.22 13.89
C LYS A 64 -1.25 -2.44 12.87
N PHE A 65 -1.00 -1.16 13.11
CA PHE A 65 -0.14 -0.35 12.23
C PHE A 65 1.32 -0.80 12.29
N GLU A 66 1.84 -1.21 13.44
CA GLU A 66 3.18 -1.80 13.56
C GLU A 66 3.32 -3.04 12.66
N ALA A 67 2.37 -3.97 12.75
CA ALA A 67 2.36 -5.17 11.91
C ALA A 67 2.24 -4.83 10.41
N LEU A 68 1.39 -3.85 10.07
CA LEU A 68 1.23 -3.40 8.69
C LEU A 68 2.48 -2.68 8.16
N ALA A 69 3.18 -1.91 8.99
CA ALA A 69 4.43 -1.24 8.63
C ALA A 69 5.52 -2.26 8.27
N ALA A 70 5.66 -3.32 9.06
CA ALA A 70 6.60 -4.40 8.76
C ALA A 70 6.28 -5.12 7.44
N ARG A 71 4.99 -5.26 7.09
CA ARG A 71 4.58 -5.79 5.79
C ARG A 71 4.90 -4.80 4.66
N ALA A 72 4.56 -3.53 4.83
CA ALA A 72 4.80 -2.49 3.84
C ALA A 72 6.28 -2.35 3.49
N HIS A 73 7.15 -2.44 4.49
CA HIS A 73 8.61 -2.46 4.29
C HIS A 73 9.06 -3.63 3.40
N LYS A 74 8.58 -4.85 3.67
CA LYS A 74 8.90 -6.01 2.80
C LYS A 74 8.43 -5.80 1.36
N VAL A 75 7.27 -5.15 1.18
CA VAL A 75 6.74 -4.85 -0.15
C VAL A 75 7.65 -3.82 -0.86
N SER A 76 8.07 -2.75 -0.19
CA SER A 76 8.95 -1.75 -0.80
C SER A 76 10.34 -2.32 -1.14
N GLU A 77 10.89 -3.18 -0.30
CA GLU A 77 12.13 -3.90 -0.59
C GLU A 77 12.00 -4.85 -1.79
N SER A 78 10.87 -5.55 -1.90
CA SER A 78 10.62 -6.52 -3.00
C SER A 78 10.43 -5.84 -4.36
N PHE A 79 10.08 -4.55 -4.36
CA PHE A 79 9.84 -3.75 -5.56
C PHE A 79 10.76 -2.53 -5.62
N ALA A 80 12.07 -2.77 -5.47
CA ALA A 80 13.08 -1.73 -5.52
C ALA A 80 12.96 -0.84 -6.78
N GLY A 81 13.01 0.48 -6.60
CA GLY A 81 12.87 1.46 -7.67
C GLY A 81 11.42 1.81 -8.04
N ARG A 82 10.43 1.19 -7.40
CA ARG A 82 9.01 1.57 -7.56
C ARG A 82 8.61 2.60 -6.50
N PRO A 83 8.00 3.73 -6.88
CA PRO A 83 7.64 4.76 -5.92
C PRO A 83 6.34 4.43 -5.16
N GLU A 84 5.42 3.65 -5.72
CA GLU A 84 4.11 3.36 -5.11
C GLU A 84 4.24 2.66 -3.75
N PRO A 85 5.07 1.59 -3.60
CA PRO A 85 5.30 0.97 -2.31
C PRO A 85 5.92 1.90 -1.26
N LEU A 86 6.87 2.76 -1.67
CA LEU A 86 7.51 3.74 -0.78
C LEU A 86 6.49 4.74 -0.23
N VAL A 87 5.58 5.23 -1.08
CA VAL A 87 4.50 6.12 -0.66
C VAL A 87 3.60 5.43 0.37
N TRP A 88 3.20 4.19 0.13
CA TRP A 88 2.32 3.48 1.05
C TRP A 88 2.99 3.10 2.36
N GLU A 89 4.25 2.67 2.34
CA GLU A 89 5.04 2.47 3.55
C GLU A 89 5.14 3.77 4.36
N GLY A 90 5.44 4.90 3.70
CA GLY A 90 5.46 6.20 4.36
C GLY A 90 4.12 6.57 5.00
N ILE A 91 3.00 6.33 4.31
CA ILE A 91 1.64 6.60 4.84
C ILE A 91 1.39 5.77 6.09
N ILE A 92 1.71 4.47 6.04
CA ILE A 92 1.50 3.54 7.14
C ILE A 92 2.39 3.91 8.34
N LEU A 93 3.66 4.26 8.12
CA LEU A 93 4.56 4.73 9.18
C LEU A 93 4.08 6.04 9.81
N SER A 94 3.56 6.97 9.00
CA SER A 94 2.99 8.23 9.49
C SER A 94 1.76 7.99 10.35
N SER A 95 0.86 7.10 9.91
CA SER A 95 -0.34 6.70 10.69
C SER A 95 0.03 5.95 11.97
N TRP A 96 1.04 5.08 11.92
CA TRP A 96 1.58 4.43 13.11
C TRP A 96 2.11 5.45 14.12
N GLY A 97 2.90 6.43 13.64
CA GLY A 97 3.39 7.53 14.48
C GLY A 97 2.26 8.29 15.16
N GLY A 98 1.18 8.57 14.43
CA GLY A 98 -0.02 9.20 14.99
C GLY A 98 -0.72 8.36 16.07
N ALA A 99 -0.83 7.04 15.85
CA ALA A 99 -1.44 6.12 16.82
C ALA A 99 -0.57 5.89 18.08
N LYS A 100 0.76 5.84 17.90
CA LYS A 100 1.74 5.59 18.96
C LYS A 100 1.96 6.82 19.85
N GLY A 101 2.05 8.01 19.24
CA GLY A 101 2.39 9.23 19.94
C GLY A 101 3.78 9.21 20.59
N GLY A 102 4.06 10.24 21.40
CA GLY A 102 5.29 10.36 22.18
C GLY A 102 6.58 10.35 21.37
N LEU A 103 7.69 10.01 22.03
CA LEU A 103 9.03 9.95 21.39
C LEU A 103 9.13 8.87 20.31
N GLY A 104 8.35 7.78 20.45
CA GLY A 104 8.31 6.69 19.47
C GLY A 104 7.77 7.14 18.10
N ALA A 105 6.88 8.14 18.07
CA ALA A 105 6.34 8.70 16.83
C ALA A 105 7.40 9.43 15.99
N LEU A 106 8.39 10.08 16.62
CA LEU A 106 9.37 10.92 15.93
C LEU A 106 10.29 10.11 15.00
N GLY A 107 10.66 8.90 15.38
CA GLY A 107 11.43 8.00 14.51
C GLY A 107 10.64 7.60 13.27
N LEU A 108 9.37 7.25 13.45
CA LEU A 108 8.47 6.80 12.39
C LEU A 108 8.22 7.90 11.35
N VAL A 109 7.91 9.12 11.79
CA VAL A 109 7.68 10.24 10.86
C VAL A 109 8.96 10.69 10.14
N LYS A 110 10.14 10.51 10.73
CA LYS A 110 11.43 10.74 10.04
C LYS A 110 11.69 9.70 8.96
N GLN A 111 11.38 8.43 9.22
CA GLN A 111 11.45 7.38 8.21
C GLN A 111 10.46 7.63 7.06
N ALA A 112 9.20 7.95 7.39
CA ALA A 112 8.19 8.29 6.40
C ALA A 112 8.61 9.48 5.51
N LYS A 113 9.20 10.52 6.10
CA LYS A 113 9.75 11.65 5.34
C LYS A 113 10.76 11.19 4.27
N VAL A 114 11.71 10.34 4.64
CA VAL A 114 12.73 9.83 3.70
C VAL A 114 12.09 9.05 2.57
N LEU A 115 11.10 8.18 2.87
CA LEU A 115 10.39 7.40 1.86
C LEU A 115 9.61 8.29 0.88
N TYR A 116 8.93 9.33 1.37
CA TYR A 116 8.25 10.28 0.48
C TYR A 116 9.23 11.06 -0.39
N GLU A 117 10.37 11.50 0.17
CA GLU A 117 11.40 12.20 -0.59
C GLU A 117 11.98 11.29 -1.70
N GLN A 118 12.22 10.02 -1.40
CA GLN A 118 12.65 9.03 -2.40
C GLN A 118 11.58 8.78 -3.47
N ALA A 119 10.32 8.61 -3.08
CA ALA A 119 9.22 8.41 -4.03
C ALA A 119 9.08 9.62 -4.97
N ILE A 120 9.20 10.85 -4.44
CA ILE A 120 9.17 12.09 -5.23
C ILE A 120 10.33 12.16 -6.23
N GLN A 121 11.52 11.70 -5.83
CA GLN A 121 12.69 11.65 -6.71
C GLN A 121 12.53 10.66 -7.86
N ILE A 122 11.85 9.53 -7.62
CA ILE A 122 11.60 8.51 -8.64
C ILE A 122 10.48 8.96 -9.59
N ASP A 123 9.30 9.29 -9.05
CA ASP A 123 8.17 9.87 -9.78
C ASP A 123 7.22 10.59 -8.83
N GLY A 124 7.34 11.92 -8.76
CA GLY A 124 6.46 12.74 -7.92
C GLY A 124 4.99 12.77 -8.35
N ASN A 125 4.64 12.34 -9.57
CA ASN A 125 3.24 12.29 -10.01
C ASN A 125 2.57 10.96 -9.65
N THR A 126 3.34 9.96 -9.18
CA THR A 126 2.80 8.66 -8.80
C THR A 126 1.66 8.79 -7.80
N LEU A 127 0.67 7.92 -7.91
CA LEU A 127 -0.52 7.89 -7.04
C LEU A 127 -1.15 9.28 -6.89
N ASP A 128 -1.27 10.01 -8.01
CA ASP A 128 -1.83 11.35 -8.08
C ASP A 128 -1.16 12.36 -7.13
N GLY A 129 0.17 12.27 -6.97
CA GLY A 129 0.94 13.19 -6.11
C GLY A 129 0.80 12.92 -4.61
N SER A 130 0.41 11.70 -4.22
CA SER A 130 0.20 11.32 -2.81
C SER A 130 1.44 11.54 -1.93
N ALA A 131 2.65 11.40 -2.48
CA ALA A 131 3.88 11.65 -1.73
C ALA A 131 4.02 13.12 -1.30
N TYR A 132 3.73 14.07 -2.19
CA TYR A 132 3.71 15.50 -1.87
C TYR A 132 2.67 15.81 -0.80
N ASN A 133 1.48 15.25 -0.95
CA ASN A 133 0.40 15.45 0.00
C ASN A 133 0.79 14.98 1.40
N SER A 134 1.25 13.73 1.53
CA SER A 134 1.58 13.13 2.82
C SER A 134 2.82 13.76 3.46
N LEU A 135 3.82 14.12 2.65
CA LEU A 135 4.99 14.84 3.15
C LEU A 135 4.62 16.24 3.66
N GLY A 136 3.75 16.96 2.93
CA GLY A 136 3.20 18.24 3.36
C GLY A 136 2.49 18.13 4.71
N VAL A 137 1.70 17.07 4.91
CA VAL A 137 1.04 16.77 6.20
C VAL A 137 2.05 16.65 7.33
N LEU A 138 3.14 15.92 7.14
CA LEU A 138 4.17 15.80 8.18
C LEU A 138 4.75 17.16 8.52
N TYR A 139 5.07 18.00 7.53
CA TYR A 139 5.69 19.30 7.76
C TYR A 139 4.85 20.25 8.62
N TYR A 140 3.51 20.24 8.54
CA TYR A 140 2.69 21.10 9.43
C TYR A 140 2.25 20.43 10.73
N LYS A 141 2.28 19.09 10.84
CA LYS A 141 1.84 18.35 12.05
C LYS A 141 2.96 18.02 13.04
N VAL A 142 4.21 17.95 12.61
CA VAL A 142 5.33 17.66 13.52
C VAL A 142 5.98 18.94 14.06
N PRO A 143 6.63 18.91 15.24
CA PRO A 143 7.37 20.08 15.74
C PRO A 143 8.50 20.53 14.80
N GLY A 144 8.84 21.82 14.86
CA GLY A 144 9.99 22.37 14.15
C GLY A 144 11.33 21.99 14.78
N TRP A 145 12.40 22.60 14.24
CA TRP A 145 13.74 22.51 14.81
C TRP A 145 13.77 23.09 16.24
N PRO A 146 14.53 22.50 17.20
CA PRO A 146 15.48 21.39 17.05
C PRO A 146 14.88 19.99 17.25
N ILE A 147 13.59 19.88 17.53
CA ILE A 147 12.96 18.61 17.93
C ILE A 147 12.68 17.70 16.72
N ALA A 148 12.11 18.27 15.66
CA ALA A 148 11.86 17.58 14.42
C ALA A 148 12.05 18.54 13.22
N PHE A 149 11.28 18.35 12.14
CA PHE A 149 11.51 19.00 10.85
C PHE A 149 10.31 19.83 10.39
N GLY A 150 9.36 20.11 11.28
CA GLY A 150 8.16 20.86 10.96
C GLY A 150 8.48 22.24 10.39
N ASP A 151 7.77 22.59 9.31
CA ASP A 151 7.91 23.82 8.54
C ASP A 151 6.60 24.06 7.79
N LYS A 152 5.80 25.04 8.27
CA LYS A 152 4.47 25.31 7.70
C LYS A 152 4.53 25.88 6.29
N ASP A 153 5.58 26.64 5.95
CA ASP A 153 5.74 27.21 4.61
C ASP A 153 6.05 26.10 3.61
N LYS A 154 6.98 25.20 3.97
CA LYS A 154 7.27 24.01 3.16
C LYS A 154 6.06 23.09 3.03
N ALA A 155 5.26 22.95 4.09
CA ALA A 155 4.01 22.19 4.03
C ALA A 155 3.04 22.79 2.98
N ARG A 156 2.92 24.12 2.94
CA ARG A 156 2.06 24.82 1.97
C ARG A 156 2.46 24.49 0.54
N ASP A 157 3.75 24.62 0.22
CA ASP A 157 4.27 24.39 -1.13
C ASP A 157 4.00 22.95 -1.59
N LEU A 158 4.23 21.97 -0.71
CA LEU A 158 4.00 20.56 -1.01
C LEU A 158 2.51 20.24 -1.21
N LEU A 159 1.63 20.76 -0.35
CA LEU A 159 0.19 20.53 -0.48
C LEU A 159 -0.38 21.23 -1.72
N GLN A 160 0.12 22.42 -2.07
CA GLN A 160 -0.24 23.09 -3.32
C GLN A 160 0.24 22.29 -4.55
N LYS A 161 1.43 21.68 -4.48
CA LYS A 161 1.91 20.78 -5.54
C LYS A 161 1.01 19.56 -5.69
N ALA A 162 0.59 18.94 -4.58
CA ALA A 162 -0.35 17.82 -4.61
C ALA A 162 -1.71 18.22 -5.20
N LEU A 163 -2.24 19.38 -4.82
CA LEU A 163 -3.47 19.93 -5.40
C LEU A 163 -3.34 20.24 -6.90
N ALA A 164 -2.18 20.70 -7.36
CA ALA A 164 -1.96 20.94 -8.78
C ALA A 164 -1.99 19.63 -9.60
N ILE A 165 -1.49 18.53 -9.02
CA ILE A 165 -1.52 17.21 -9.63
C ILE A 165 -2.94 16.62 -9.58
N ASN A 166 -3.61 16.71 -8.43
CA ASN A 166 -4.95 16.15 -8.23
C ASN A 166 -5.96 17.19 -7.70
N PRO A 167 -6.42 18.12 -8.55
CA PRO A 167 -7.25 19.26 -8.12
C PRO A 167 -8.63 18.86 -7.61
N LYS A 168 -9.12 17.67 -7.99
CA LYS A 168 -10.40 17.11 -7.55
C LYS A 168 -10.24 15.96 -6.55
N GLY A 169 -9.00 15.67 -6.14
CA GLY A 169 -8.68 14.57 -5.25
C GLY A 169 -9.24 14.80 -3.85
N ILE A 170 -9.84 13.75 -3.29
CA ILE A 170 -10.46 13.78 -1.97
C ILE A 170 -9.42 14.07 -0.87
N ASP A 171 -8.27 13.40 -0.92
CA ASP A 171 -7.20 13.55 0.07
C ASP A 171 -6.49 14.92 -0.09
N ALA A 172 -6.11 15.30 -1.32
CA ALA A 172 -5.42 16.57 -1.57
C ALA A 172 -6.24 17.80 -1.11
N ASN A 173 -7.56 17.79 -1.37
CA ASN A 173 -8.42 18.88 -0.91
C ASN A 173 -8.64 18.85 0.61
N TYR A 174 -8.80 17.67 1.22
CA TYR A 174 -8.96 17.57 2.67
C TYR A 174 -7.72 18.06 3.41
N PHE A 175 -6.52 17.60 3.03
CA PHE A 175 -5.32 17.94 3.77
C PHE A 175 -4.89 19.40 3.58
N PHE A 176 -5.19 19.99 2.42
CA PHE A 176 -5.00 21.44 2.27
C PHE A 176 -6.02 22.24 3.10
N ALA A 177 -7.27 21.77 3.19
CA ALA A 177 -8.25 22.37 4.10
C ALA A 177 -7.82 22.26 5.57
N ASP A 178 -7.33 21.10 6.00
CA ASP A 178 -6.80 20.88 7.36
C ASP A 178 -5.60 21.80 7.64
N TYR A 179 -4.66 21.90 6.71
CA TYR A 179 -3.55 22.86 6.78
C TYR A 179 -4.06 24.30 6.96
N LEU A 180 -5.00 24.75 6.13
CA LEU A 180 -5.56 26.11 6.21
C LEU A 180 -6.19 26.37 7.59
N VAL A 181 -6.90 25.41 8.17
CA VAL A 181 -7.45 25.54 9.52
C VAL A 181 -6.35 25.64 10.58
N GLU A 182 -5.33 24.79 10.50
CA GLU A 182 -4.18 24.75 11.43
C GLU A 182 -3.23 25.94 11.29
N THR A 183 -3.31 26.69 10.19
CA THR A 183 -2.54 27.93 9.97
C THR A 183 -3.36 29.21 10.09
N GLY A 184 -4.60 29.12 10.60
CA GLY A 184 -5.42 30.31 10.91
C GLY A 184 -6.18 30.90 9.72
N GLU A 185 -6.36 30.14 8.65
CA GLU A 185 -7.11 30.52 7.44
C GLU A 185 -8.39 29.66 7.23
N PRO A 186 -9.24 29.42 8.27
CA PRO A 186 -10.34 28.45 8.20
C PRO A 186 -11.38 28.77 7.10
N GLN A 187 -11.61 30.05 6.79
CA GLN A 187 -12.61 30.42 5.78
C GLN A 187 -12.18 30.05 4.36
N LYS A 188 -10.87 29.95 4.10
CA LYS A 188 -10.37 29.42 2.83
C LYS A 188 -10.53 27.90 2.73
N ALA A 189 -10.64 27.20 3.85
CA ALA A 189 -10.76 25.75 3.89
C ALA A 189 -12.14 25.27 3.39
N VAL A 190 -13.20 26.07 3.56
CA VAL A 190 -14.59 25.69 3.21
C VAL A 190 -14.71 25.23 1.76
N ALA A 191 -14.18 26.00 0.80
CA ALA A 191 -14.25 25.66 -0.62
C ALA A 191 -13.50 24.35 -0.95
N HIS A 192 -12.46 24.01 -0.20
CA HIS A 192 -11.75 22.75 -0.36
C HIS A 192 -12.54 21.58 0.25
N LEU A 193 -13.16 21.76 1.42
CA LEU A 193 -14.01 20.74 2.03
C LEU A 193 -15.26 20.43 1.20
N GLU A 194 -15.82 21.41 0.51
CA GLU A 194 -16.90 21.19 -0.46
C GLU A 194 -16.44 20.27 -1.61
N LYS A 195 -15.22 20.46 -2.11
CA LYS A 195 -14.63 19.55 -3.11
C LYS A 195 -14.43 18.14 -2.56
N VAL A 196 -14.10 17.98 -1.28
CA VAL A 196 -14.04 16.66 -0.63
C VAL A 196 -15.40 15.96 -0.67
N MET A 197 -16.49 16.70 -0.42
CA MET A 197 -17.85 16.14 -0.49
C MET A 197 -18.26 15.73 -1.91
N GLN A 198 -17.80 16.48 -2.91
CA GLN A 198 -18.11 16.26 -4.33
C GLN A 198 -17.15 15.30 -5.04
N ALA A 199 -16.07 14.87 -4.37
CA ALA A 199 -15.06 14.00 -4.98
C ALA A 199 -15.67 12.65 -5.39
N ALA A 200 -15.34 12.21 -6.61
CA ALA A 200 -15.79 10.94 -7.15
C ALA A 200 -15.32 9.77 -6.26
N PRO A 201 -16.16 8.73 -6.06
CA PRO A 201 -15.73 7.52 -5.35
C PRO A 201 -14.56 6.84 -6.06
N ARG A 202 -13.56 6.42 -5.28
CA ARG A 202 -12.44 5.63 -5.75
C ARG A 202 -12.78 4.14 -5.65
N ALA A 203 -12.62 3.41 -6.76
CA ALA A 203 -12.90 1.98 -6.81
C ALA A 203 -12.05 1.23 -5.77
N GLY A 204 -12.68 0.39 -4.95
CA GLY A 204 -12.01 -0.39 -3.91
C GLY A 204 -11.50 0.42 -2.70
N ARG A 205 -11.93 1.68 -2.55
CA ARG A 205 -11.51 2.62 -1.49
C ARG A 205 -12.68 3.26 -0.76
N GLN A 206 -13.83 2.58 -0.74
CA GLN A 206 -15.08 3.08 -0.16
C GLN A 206 -14.92 3.43 1.33
N ILE A 207 -14.21 2.58 2.09
CA ILE A 207 -13.97 2.82 3.52
C ILE A 207 -13.14 4.08 3.73
N ALA A 208 -12.06 4.26 2.97
CA ALA A 208 -11.24 5.45 3.04
C ALA A 208 -12.02 6.71 2.63
N ASP A 209 -12.82 6.64 1.57
CA ASP A 209 -13.58 7.78 1.07
C ASP A 209 -14.71 8.20 2.03
N GLU A 210 -15.42 7.24 2.63
CA GLU A 210 -16.42 7.52 3.67
C GLU A 210 -15.78 8.15 4.91
N GLY A 211 -14.64 7.58 5.36
CA GLY A 211 -13.88 8.09 6.49
C GLY A 211 -13.40 9.51 6.26
N ARG A 212 -12.81 9.78 5.10
CA ARG A 212 -12.33 11.12 4.72
C ARG A 212 -13.46 12.13 4.62
N ARG A 213 -14.64 11.74 4.10
CA ARG A 213 -15.82 12.62 4.10
C ARG A 213 -16.36 12.87 5.51
N ALA A 214 -16.24 11.92 6.44
CA ALA A 214 -16.60 12.15 7.84
C ALA A 214 -15.67 13.17 8.50
N GLU A 215 -14.35 13.01 8.35
CA GLU A 215 -13.35 13.95 8.85
C GLU A 215 -13.57 15.36 8.29
N ALA A 216 -13.88 15.48 7.00
CA ALA A 216 -14.18 16.78 6.37
C ALA A 216 -15.45 17.43 6.92
N ARG A 217 -16.49 16.66 7.23
CA ARG A 217 -17.71 17.17 7.90
C ARG A 217 -17.39 17.67 9.30
N GLU A 218 -16.61 16.92 10.07
CA GLU A 218 -16.17 17.34 11.41
C GLU A 218 -15.35 18.64 11.35
N LEU A 219 -14.44 18.75 10.39
CA LEU A 219 -13.65 19.96 10.20
C LEU A 219 -14.53 21.16 9.79
N MET A 220 -15.56 20.95 8.98
CA MET A 220 -16.54 21.98 8.64
C MET A 220 -17.30 22.48 9.87
N GLU A 221 -17.74 21.58 10.74
CA GLU A 221 -18.42 21.95 12.00
C GLU A 221 -17.48 22.71 12.95
N LYS A 222 -16.20 22.32 13.02
CA LYS A 222 -15.16 23.05 13.77
C LYS A 222 -14.96 24.48 13.24
N ILE A 223 -15.11 24.70 11.93
CA ILE A 223 -15.02 26.05 11.34
C ILE A 223 -16.25 26.88 11.72
N ARG A 224 -17.46 26.30 11.67
CA ARG A 224 -18.73 26.99 11.98
C ARG A 224 -18.92 27.35 13.45
N SER A 225 -18.27 26.61 14.34
CA SER A 225 -18.37 26.79 15.79
C SER A 225 -17.37 27.80 16.38
N LYS A 226 -16.56 28.45 15.53
CA LYS A 226 -15.63 29.52 15.90
C LYS A 226 -16.18 30.89 15.49
#